data_AF-A0A7X6CHI4-F1
#
_entry.id   AF-A0A7X6CHI4-F1
#
_cell.length_a   1.000
_cell.length_b   1.000
_cell.length_c   1.000
_cell.angle_alpha   90.00
_cell.angle_beta   90.00
_cell.angle_gamma   90.00
#
_symmetry.space_group_name_H-M   'P 1'
#
loop_
_entity.id
_entity.type
_entity.pdbx_description
1 polymer ?
#
loop_
_entity_poly.entity_id
_entity_poly.type
_entity_poly.pdbx_seq_one_letter_code
_entity_poly.pdbx_strand_id
1 'polypeptide(L)'
;MGEIAKKYLSLGGENSWLGKAVQNQVQQSGGFLKQLFKNGYIVWNNKATAYQVGNGKPNVTAPSSIPDAYVNTSKDWRAEVYKWDRGSELKPPGKLGDATHMANLLGAFNLGSNSQKGVKFDWGNGSPNGNSKFPADNFVLKTYTDTDFEANKTYKFSARGDDGFRLFARPLNKPDAWELITPITDTSLNPDTRPWWQERYGNPEEYEFKPKDGGTYRVVALFYDRDSNANFDLSWKEVAPPSLPVQPSPITQSPLLTQQGAQYFKERPQFYGASGNGYAETGYGSSLNGTNAYREGNCTWYAYGRLKELGFNPENIMNGYPNANKWGEVLRNEASIVSSPQPGDVAQWYLNGQNHVAIVEKVEGHYIWISESQAYTDYDGNLPGSEIYPGAGTLHRVVKYTKNVPERYIRLQK
;
A
#
# COMPACT_ATOMS: atom_id res chain seq x y z
N MET A 1 -24.26 13.52 11.30
CA MET A 1 -24.89 13.31 12.63
C MET A 1 -24.76 11.84 13.02
N GLY A 2 -24.30 11.54 14.24
CA GLY A 2 -24.14 10.16 14.72
C GLY A 2 -25.46 9.42 14.97
N GLU A 3 -25.41 8.08 15.00
CA GLU A 3 -26.60 7.20 15.10
C GLU A 3 -27.45 7.43 16.37
N ILE A 4 -26.83 7.84 17.48
CA ILE A 4 -27.54 8.24 18.71
C ILE A 4 -28.39 9.50 18.46
N ALA A 5 -27.85 10.50 17.76
CA ALA A 5 -28.56 11.73 17.46
C ALA A 5 -29.74 11.48 16.50
N LYS A 6 -29.55 10.64 15.48
CA LYS A 6 -30.64 10.20 14.58
C LYS A 6 -31.76 9.51 15.37
N LYS A 7 -31.41 8.59 16.27
CA LYS A 7 -32.39 7.90 17.12
C LYS A 7 -33.12 8.85 18.05
N TYR A 8 -32.42 9.81 18.67
CA TYR A 8 -33.02 10.83 19.53
C TYR A 8 -34.02 11.72 18.77
N LEU A 9 -33.66 12.19 17.58
CA LEU A 9 -34.56 12.98 16.73
C LEU A 9 -35.78 12.16 16.27
N SER A 10 -35.60 10.87 15.94
CA SER A 10 -36.73 10.00 15.56
C SER A 10 -37.76 9.78 16.68
N LEU A 11 -37.37 10.01 17.93
CA LEU A 11 -38.24 9.88 19.09
C LEU A 11 -38.98 11.19 19.42
N GLY A 12 -38.72 12.28 18.70
CA GLY A 12 -39.27 13.61 18.95
C GLY A 12 -38.30 14.58 19.64
N GLY A 13 -37.01 14.25 19.73
CA GLY A 13 -35.97 15.13 20.28
C GLY A 13 -36.25 15.54 21.72
N GLU A 14 -36.16 16.82 22.04
CA GLU A 14 -36.38 17.33 23.41
C GLU A 14 -37.84 17.19 23.88
N ASN A 15 -38.78 17.09 22.95
CA ASN A 15 -40.21 16.85 23.23
C ASN A 15 -40.53 15.35 23.37
N SER A 16 -39.53 14.47 23.20
CA SER A 16 -39.69 13.04 23.42
C SER A 16 -39.76 12.70 24.91
N TRP A 17 -40.17 11.46 25.22
CA TRP A 17 -40.15 10.93 26.57
C TRP A 17 -38.76 10.88 27.21
N LEU A 18 -37.67 10.91 26.42
CA LEU A 18 -36.29 10.99 26.92
C LEU A 18 -35.96 12.36 27.54
N GLY A 19 -36.57 13.44 27.03
CA GLY A 19 -36.27 14.82 27.40
C GLY A 19 -34.88 15.29 26.97
N LYS A 20 -34.44 16.45 27.48
CA LYS A 20 -33.15 17.07 27.12
C LYS A 20 -31.96 16.20 27.50
N ALA A 21 -30.89 16.27 26.71
CA ALA A 21 -29.60 15.68 27.04
C ALA A 21 -29.04 16.35 28.31
N VAL A 22 -28.56 15.53 29.26
CA VAL A 22 -28.07 16.01 30.57
C VAL A 22 -26.54 15.99 30.67
N GLN A 23 -25.87 15.39 29.70
CA GLN A 23 -24.41 15.36 29.59
C GLN A 23 -24.01 15.25 28.12
N ASN A 24 -22.71 15.30 27.83
CA ASN A 24 -22.20 14.93 26.51
C ASN A 24 -22.16 13.41 26.35
N GLN A 25 -22.08 12.94 25.12
CA GLN A 25 -21.99 11.52 24.80
C GLN A 25 -20.73 10.94 25.45
N VAL A 26 -20.91 9.92 26.29
CA VAL A 26 -19.82 9.27 27.01
C VAL A 26 -19.60 7.89 26.43
N GLN A 27 -18.39 7.61 25.99
CA GLN A 27 -18.00 6.27 25.57
C GLN A 27 -17.93 5.36 26.79
N GLN A 28 -18.65 4.24 26.74
CA GLN A 28 -18.62 3.20 27.76
C GLN A 28 -17.64 2.10 27.33
N SER A 29 -17.20 1.27 28.28
CA SER A 29 -16.38 0.09 28.00
C SER A 29 -17.04 -0.82 26.97
N GLY A 30 -16.28 -1.33 25.98
CA GLY A 30 -16.77 -2.26 24.95
C GLY A 30 -17.21 -1.61 23.62
N GLY A 31 -16.80 -0.37 23.33
CA GLY A 31 -17.14 0.31 22.07
C GLY A 31 -18.56 0.91 22.04
N PHE A 32 -19.25 0.84 23.18
CA PHE A 32 -20.57 1.41 23.34
C PHE A 32 -20.49 2.93 23.48
N LEU A 33 -21.39 3.64 22.82
CA LEU A 33 -21.58 5.06 23.08
C LEU A 33 -22.86 5.23 23.90
N LYS A 34 -22.81 5.94 25.02
CA LYS A 34 -23.96 6.20 25.86
C LYS A 34 -24.20 7.69 25.99
N GLN A 35 -25.41 8.11 25.67
CA GLN A 35 -25.89 9.47 25.89
C GLN A 35 -26.98 9.43 26.95
N LEU A 36 -26.81 10.17 28.05
CA LEU A 36 -27.86 10.32 29.06
C LEU A 36 -28.77 11.49 28.71
N PHE A 37 -30.04 11.30 28.99
CA PHE A 37 -31.12 12.28 28.89
C PHE A 37 -31.85 12.36 30.22
N LYS A 38 -32.67 13.40 30.41
CA LYS A 38 -33.37 13.67 31.68
C LYS A 38 -34.12 12.45 32.23
N ASN A 39 -34.75 11.66 31.36
CA ASN A 39 -35.62 10.55 31.76
C ASN A 39 -35.13 9.17 31.25
N GLY A 40 -33.90 9.08 30.73
CA GLY A 40 -33.49 7.91 29.96
C GLY A 40 -32.06 7.96 29.43
N TYR A 41 -31.70 6.99 28.60
CA TYR A 41 -30.42 6.95 27.93
C TYR A 41 -30.51 6.23 26.59
N ILE A 42 -29.61 6.56 25.66
CA ILE A 42 -29.44 5.82 24.40
C ILE A 42 -28.06 5.17 24.42
N VAL A 43 -28.02 3.87 24.09
CA VAL A 43 -26.78 3.13 23.88
C VAL A 43 -26.63 2.79 22.40
N TRP A 44 -25.43 2.95 21.87
CA TRP A 44 -25.06 2.47 20.53
C TRP A 44 -24.07 1.32 20.62
N ASN A 45 -24.42 0.19 20.03
CA ASN A 45 -23.62 -1.03 19.89
C ASN A 45 -23.91 -1.73 18.56
N ASN A 46 -23.54 -1.10 17.45
CA ASN A 46 -24.01 -1.40 16.09
C ASN A 46 -25.48 -1.01 15.81
N LYS A 47 -26.31 -0.81 16.85
CA LYS A 47 -27.65 -0.23 16.74
C LYS A 47 -27.91 0.76 17.89
N ALA A 48 -28.55 1.88 17.60
CA ALA A 48 -28.96 2.84 18.63
C ALA A 48 -30.29 2.42 19.28
N THR A 49 -30.25 2.16 20.58
CA THR A 49 -31.42 1.72 21.36
C THR A 49 -31.65 2.64 22.56
N ALA A 50 -32.90 3.06 22.75
CA ALA A 50 -33.31 4.00 23.80
C ALA A 50 -33.94 3.27 25.00
N TYR A 51 -33.64 3.76 26.20
CA TYR A 51 -34.07 3.18 27.48
C TYR A 51 -34.60 4.27 28.41
N GLN A 52 -35.64 3.96 29.19
CA GLN A 52 -36.22 4.85 30.21
C GLN A 52 -35.64 4.52 31.59
N VAL A 53 -35.43 5.53 32.43
CA VAL A 53 -34.98 5.34 33.82
C VAL A 53 -36.21 5.10 34.71
N GLY A 54 -36.31 3.92 35.36
CA GLY A 54 -37.42 3.51 36.24
C GLY A 54 -37.41 2.01 36.62
N ASN A 55 -38.33 1.57 37.49
CA ASN A 55 -38.36 0.25 38.20
C ASN A 55 -38.46 -1.03 37.33
N GLY A 56 -38.39 -0.94 36.01
CA GLY A 56 -38.25 -2.12 35.15
C GLY A 56 -36.81 -2.58 35.11
N LYS A 57 -36.39 -3.43 36.07
CA LYS A 57 -35.10 -4.13 35.97
C LYS A 57 -35.10 -4.95 34.67
N PRO A 58 -34.08 -4.84 33.80
CA PRO A 58 -34.00 -5.70 32.63
C PRO A 58 -33.74 -7.15 33.08
N ASN A 59 -34.67 -8.05 32.75
CA ASN A 59 -34.42 -9.49 32.76
C ASN A 59 -33.85 -9.91 31.40
N VAL A 60 -32.68 -9.35 31.08
CA VAL A 60 -31.78 -9.95 30.10
C VAL A 60 -30.53 -10.25 30.89
N THR A 61 -30.28 -11.55 31.10
CA THR A 61 -28.97 -12.05 31.52
C THR A 61 -27.94 -11.28 30.71
N ALA A 62 -27.08 -10.50 31.39
CA ALA A 62 -25.91 -9.95 30.74
C ALA A 62 -25.22 -11.11 30.01
N PRO A 63 -24.85 -10.98 28.72
CA PRO A 63 -24.14 -12.03 28.01
C PRO A 63 -23.01 -12.56 28.90
N SER A 64 -22.99 -13.87 29.14
CA SER A 64 -22.08 -14.53 30.09
C SER A 64 -20.61 -14.45 29.69
N SER A 65 -20.31 -13.84 28.56
CA SER A 65 -18.98 -13.40 28.17
C SER A 65 -18.93 -11.87 28.17
N ILE A 66 -18.33 -11.30 29.22
CA ILE A 66 -17.82 -9.93 29.19
C ILE A 66 -16.78 -9.87 28.06
N PRO A 67 -16.94 -9.08 26.99
CA PRO A 67 -15.85 -8.82 26.07
C PRO A 67 -15.14 -7.54 26.52
N ASP A 68 -13.92 -7.76 27.02
CA ASP A 68 -12.74 -6.98 26.68
C ASP A 68 -12.57 -5.58 27.31
N ALA A 69 -11.45 -5.43 28.00
CA ALA A 69 -11.01 -4.18 28.62
C ALA A 69 -11.05 -3.01 27.61
N TYR A 70 -11.55 -1.87 28.05
CA TYR A 70 -11.40 -0.61 27.32
C TYR A 70 -9.91 -0.36 27.06
N VAL A 71 -9.57 -0.04 25.81
CA VAL A 71 -8.21 0.33 25.38
C VAL A 71 -8.28 1.73 24.80
N ASN A 72 -7.51 2.66 25.36
CA ASN A 72 -7.42 4.00 24.80
C ASN A 72 -6.46 3.98 23.61
N THR A 73 -7.00 3.86 22.40
CA THR A 73 -6.19 3.71 21.17
C THR A 73 -5.31 4.90 20.86
N SER A 74 -5.52 6.08 21.47
CA SER A 74 -4.58 7.21 21.36
C SER A 74 -3.29 7.00 22.16
N LYS A 75 -3.28 6.08 23.12
CA LYS A 75 -2.14 5.79 24.02
C LYS A 75 -1.65 4.36 23.95
N ASP A 76 -2.50 3.44 23.51
CA ASP A 76 -2.28 2.00 23.60
C ASP A 76 -2.65 1.29 22.28
N TRP A 77 -2.22 0.04 22.16
CA TRP A 77 -2.63 -0.88 21.11
C TRP A 77 -3.80 -1.74 21.55
N ARG A 78 -4.86 -1.74 20.74
CA ARG A 78 -5.98 -2.68 20.91
C ARG A 78 -5.79 -3.87 19.98
N ALA A 79 -5.87 -5.07 20.53
CA ALA A 79 -5.88 -6.31 19.75
C ALA A 79 -7.26 -6.96 19.80
N GLU A 80 -7.76 -7.41 18.67
CA GLU A 80 -8.97 -8.22 18.50
C GLU A 80 -8.57 -9.60 17.95
N VAL A 81 -8.96 -10.68 18.63
CA VAL A 81 -8.64 -12.06 18.26
C VAL A 81 -9.84 -12.71 17.60
N TYR A 82 -9.62 -13.24 16.40
CA TYR A 82 -10.62 -13.96 15.63
C TYR A 82 -10.20 -15.40 15.44
N LYS A 83 -11.15 -16.33 15.61
CA LYS A 83 -10.94 -17.72 15.22
C LYS A 83 -10.88 -17.82 13.70
N TRP A 84 -9.87 -18.52 13.18
CA TRP A 84 -9.77 -18.82 11.75
C TRP A 84 -10.08 -20.30 11.50
N ASP A 85 -11.27 -20.58 11.01
CA ASP A 85 -11.68 -21.93 10.61
C ASP A 85 -11.06 -22.28 9.25
N ARG A 86 -9.76 -22.62 9.25
CA ARG A 86 -8.94 -22.71 8.03
C ARG A 86 -9.40 -23.77 7.01
N GLY A 87 -9.99 -24.87 7.47
CA GLY A 87 -10.15 -26.07 6.65
C GLY A 87 -8.82 -26.53 6.05
N SER A 88 -8.69 -26.47 4.71
CA SER A 88 -7.47 -26.77 3.96
C SER A 88 -6.68 -25.52 3.53
N GLU A 89 -7.15 -24.32 3.85
CA GLU A 89 -6.51 -23.08 3.42
C GLU A 89 -5.23 -22.80 4.21
N LEU A 90 -4.19 -22.36 3.50
CA LEU A 90 -2.89 -22.02 4.09
C LEU A 90 -2.82 -20.59 4.62
N LYS A 91 -3.75 -19.73 4.21
CA LYS A 91 -3.78 -18.30 4.55
C LYS A 91 -5.23 -17.84 4.78
N PRO A 92 -5.49 -16.90 5.70
CA PRO A 92 -6.82 -16.35 5.85
C PRO A 92 -7.22 -15.54 4.62
N PRO A 93 -8.53 -15.47 4.31
CA PRO A 93 -9.05 -14.80 3.12
C PRO A 93 -8.88 -13.28 3.13
N GLY A 94 -9.09 -12.68 1.95
CA GLY A 94 -8.68 -11.30 1.67
C GLY A 94 -9.59 -10.22 2.24
N LYS A 95 -10.91 -10.42 2.17
CA LYS A 95 -11.93 -9.51 2.71
C LYS A 95 -12.04 -9.67 4.23
N LEU A 96 -11.04 -9.18 4.94
CA LEU A 96 -11.12 -9.03 6.39
C LEU A 96 -12.07 -7.87 6.69
N GLY A 97 -13.34 -8.21 6.89
CA GLY A 97 -14.46 -7.27 7.01
C GLY A 97 -15.80 -7.80 6.48
N ASP A 98 -15.82 -8.93 5.78
CA ASP A 98 -17.08 -9.62 5.46
C ASP A 98 -17.71 -10.18 6.75
N ALA A 99 -19.04 -10.11 6.85
CA ALA A 99 -19.83 -10.47 8.03
C ALA A 99 -19.57 -11.91 8.51
N THR A 100 -19.22 -12.81 7.59
CA THR A 100 -18.82 -14.21 7.85
C THR A 100 -17.50 -14.33 8.62
N HIS A 101 -16.53 -13.43 8.42
CA HIS A 101 -15.26 -13.43 9.16
C HIS A 101 -15.32 -12.67 10.49
N MET A 102 -16.18 -11.65 10.56
CA MET A 102 -16.46 -10.89 11.78
C MET A 102 -17.25 -11.69 12.83
N ALA A 103 -17.93 -12.77 12.45
CA ALA A 103 -18.71 -13.64 13.34
C ALA A 103 -17.84 -14.46 14.33
N ASN A 104 -16.52 -14.53 14.12
CA ASN A 104 -15.58 -15.36 14.86
C ASN A 104 -14.76 -14.61 15.93
N LEU A 105 -15.16 -13.39 16.31
CA LEU A 105 -14.49 -12.63 17.37
C LEU A 105 -14.55 -13.38 18.71
N LEU A 106 -13.39 -13.72 19.25
CA LEU A 106 -13.27 -14.43 20.54
C LEU A 106 -13.08 -13.48 21.73
N GLY A 107 -12.50 -12.32 21.45
CA GLY A 107 -12.25 -11.27 22.43
C GLY A 107 -11.18 -10.29 21.96
N ALA A 108 -10.74 -9.45 22.88
CA ALA A 108 -9.85 -8.33 22.66
C ALA A 108 -9.13 -7.95 23.95
N PHE A 109 -7.95 -7.34 23.80
CA PHE A 109 -7.11 -6.95 24.94
C PHE A 109 -6.19 -5.79 24.58
N ASN A 110 -5.53 -5.24 25.59
CA ASN A 110 -4.52 -4.20 25.46
C ASN A 110 -3.14 -4.84 25.21
N LEU A 111 -2.46 -4.46 24.13
CA LEU A 111 -1.10 -4.89 23.80
C LEU A 111 -0.01 -3.96 24.36
N GLY A 112 -0.41 -2.94 25.11
CA GLY A 112 0.48 -1.98 25.76
C GLY A 112 0.57 -0.64 25.01
N SER A 113 1.43 0.23 25.55
CA SER A 113 1.61 1.61 25.10
C SER A 113 2.04 1.71 23.64
N ASN A 114 1.47 2.68 22.92
CA ASN A 114 1.87 3.05 21.56
C ASN A 114 3.02 4.09 21.53
N SER A 115 3.55 4.50 22.69
CA SER A 115 4.56 5.57 22.79
C SER A 115 5.85 5.28 22.02
N GLN A 116 6.17 4.00 21.79
CA GLN A 116 7.33 3.56 21.02
C GLN A 116 7.04 3.44 19.52
N LYS A 117 5.88 3.89 19.04
CA LYS A 117 5.48 3.85 17.62
C LYS A 117 5.63 2.44 17.04
N GLY A 118 5.04 1.47 17.70
CA GLY A 118 5.20 0.06 17.37
C GLY A 118 4.53 -0.86 18.38
N VAL A 119 4.46 -2.14 18.05
CA VAL A 119 3.96 -3.22 18.90
C VAL A 119 4.79 -4.47 18.66
N LYS A 120 5.09 -5.20 19.74
CA LYS A 120 5.86 -6.44 19.68
C LYS A 120 5.24 -7.48 20.61
N PHE A 121 5.08 -8.69 20.10
CA PHE A 121 4.70 -9.84 20.91
C PHE A 121 5.38 -11.10 20.40
N ASP A 122 5.62 -12.02 21.32
CA ASP A 122 6.13 -13.36 21.07
C ASP A 122 5.39 -14.28 22.05
N TRP A 123 4.52 -15.12 21.51
CA TRP A 123 3.70 -16.03 22.29
C TRP A 123 4.18 -17.47 22.20
N GLY A 124 5.30 -17.73 21.52
CA GLY A 124 5.74 -19.10 21.29
C GLY A 124 4.66 -19.90 20.57
N ASN A 125 4.54 -21.18 20.93
CA ASN A 125 3.45 -22.06 20.50
C ASN A 125 2.17 -21.90 21.35
N GLY A 126 1.98 -20.73 21.97
CA GLY A 126 0.95 -20.47 22.97
C GLY A 126 -0.16 -19.54 22.46
N SER A 127 -1.25 -19.49 23.22
CA SER A 127 -2.38 -18.62 22.90
C SER A 127 -2.05 -17.13 23.05
N PRO A 128 -2.74 -16.25 22.28
CA PRO A 128 -2.60 -14.80 22.42
C PRO A 128 -2.66 -14.29 23.87
N ASN A 129 -1.63 -13.52 24.25
CA ASN A 129 -1.47 -12.96 25.59
C ASN A 129 -1.50 -14.02 26.72
N GLY A 130 -1.09 -15.26 26.43
CA GLY A 130 -1.14 -16.39 27.36
C GLY A 130 -2.55 -16.80 27.79
N ASN A 131 -3.59 -16.32 27.09
CA ASN A 131 -4.97 -16.58 27.47
C ASN A 131 -5.52 -17.82 26.77
N SER A 132 -5.69 -18.90 27.53
CA SER A 132 -6.18 -20.20 27.03
C SER A 132 -7.60 -20.18 26.46
N LYS A 133 -8.36 -19.08 26.60
CA LYS A 133 -9.63 -18.88 25.88
C LYS A 133 -9.40 -18.70 24.38
N PHE A 134 -8.25 -18.21 23.98
CA PHE A 134 -7.88 -18.04 22.57
C PHE A 134 -7.16 -19.30 22.08
N PRO A 135 -7.34 -19.71 20.82
CA PRO A 135 -6.64 -20.86 20.27
C PRO A 135 -5.14 -20.56 20.17
N ALA A 136 -4.32 -21.61 20.31
CA ALA A 136 -2.87 -21.52 20.14
C ALA A 136 -2.47 -21.33 18.68
N ASP A 137 -3.18 -22.01 17.76
CA ASP A 137 -2.98 -21.91 16.32
C ASP A 137 -4.27 -21.48 15.61
N ASN A 138 -4.17 -21.11 14.33
CA ASN A 138 -5.30 -20.80 13.46
C ASN A 138 -6.16 -19.65 13.98
N PHE A 139 -5.49 -18.52 14.23
CA PHE A 139 -6.16 -17.28 14.59
C PHE A 139 -5.71 -16.12 13.70
N VAL A 140 -6.56 -15.10 13.67
CA VAL A 140 -6.23 -13.80 13.10
C VAL A 140 -6.28 -12.77 14.22
N LEU A 141 -5.21 -11.97 14.32
CA LEU A 141 -5.16 -10.81 15.16
C LEU A 141 -5.37 -9.56 14.32
N LYS A 142 -6.32 -8.73 14.71
CA LYS A 142 -6.41 -7.35 14.23
C LYS A 142 -5.96 -6.44 15.35
N THR A 143 -4.77 -5.88 15.21
CA THR A 143 -4.23 -4.92 16.17
C THR A 143 -4.21 -3.52 15.58
N TYR A 144 -4.59 -2.52 16.37
CA TYR A 144 -4.61 -1.14 15.93
C TYR A 144 -4.39 -0.12 17.04
N THR A 145 -3.84 1.01 16.64
CA THR A 145 -3.63 2.20 17.47
C THR A 145 -3.90 3.45 16.63
N ASP A 146 -4.17 4.56 17.31
CA ASP A 146 -4.38 5.87 16.69
C ASP A 146 -3.12 6.72 16.92
N THR A 147 -2.56 7.30 15.86
CA THR A 147 -1.33 8.08 15.89
C THR A 147 -1.38 9.23 14.89
N ASP A 148 -0.63 10.30 15.14
CA ASP A 148 -0.59 11.45 14.24
C ASP A 148 0.51 11.28 13.18
N PHE A 149 0.15 11.62 11.95
CA PHE A 149 1.09 11.78 10.86
C PHE A 149 1.00 13.18 10.25
N GLU A 150 2.11 13.66 9.75
CA GLU A 150 2.18 14.89 8.97
C GLU A 150 2.07 14.57 7.47
N ALA A 151 1.30 15.38 6.75
CA ALA A 151 1.15 15.25 5.31
C ALA A 151 2.52 15.25 4.61
N ASN A 152 2.69 14.36 3.63
CA ASN A 152 3.88 14.28 2.78
C ASN A 152 5.21 13.96 3.47
N LYS A 153 5.23 13.70 4.78
CA LYS A 153 6.40 13.13 5.44
C LYS A 153 6.52 11.64 5.15
N THR A 154 7.74 11.12 5.12
CA THR A 154 7.98 9.69 4.94
C THR A 154 8.16 9.02 6.28
N TYR A 155 7.44 7.92 6.48
CA TYR A 155 7.57 7.05 7.64
C TYR A 155 8.06 5.69 7.18
N LYS A 156 9.08 5.16 7.84
CA LYS A 156 9.56 3.79 7.62
C LYS A 156 8.98 2.87 8.67
N PHE A 157 8.16 1.93 8.22
CA PHE A 157 7.62 0.82 9.00
C PHE A 157 8.58 -0.35 8.89
N SER A 158 9.02 -0.91 10.01
CA SER A 158 9.79 -2.16 10.06
C SER A 158 8.87 -3.23 10.62
N ALA A 159 8.65 -4.31 9.87
CA ALA A 159 7.78 -5.38 10.33
C ALA A 159 8.28 -6.79 9.97
N ARG A 160 8.01 -7.72 10.87
CA ARG A 160 8.11 -9.17 10.67
C ARG A 160 6.99 -9.88 11.40
N GLY A 161 6.69 -11.09 10.93
CA GLY A 161 5.76 -11.98 11.59
C GLY A 161 6.10 -13.43 11.28
N ASP A 162 5.64 -14.29 12.17
CA ASP A 162 5.56 -15.73 12.05
C ASP A 162 4.13 -16.09 12.51
N ASP A 163 3.16 -16.32 11.62
CA ASP A 163 3.29 -16.43 10.16
C ASP A 163 3.23 -15.07 9.41
N GLY A 164 2.04 -14.60 9.07
CA GLY A 164 1.86 -13.61 8.01
C GLY A 164 1.12 -12.37 8.46
N PHE A 165 1.43 -11.23 7.83
CA PHE A 165 0.84 -9.94 8.19
C PHE A 165 0.48 -9.04 7.01
N ARG A 166 -0.35 -8.02 7.29
CA ARG A 166 -0.63 -6.87 6.42
C ARG A 166 -0.71 -5.61 7.25
N LEU A 167 -0.21 -4.52 6.68
CA LEU A 167 -0.25 -3.20 7.29
C LEU A 167 -0.99 -2.22 6.41
N PHE A 168 -1.85 -1.42 7.03
CA PHE A 168 -2.54 -0.33 6.37
C PHE A 168 -2.93 0.73 7.39
N ALA A 169 -3.14 1.95 6.91
CA ALA A 169 -3.56 3.06 7.73
C ALA A 169 -4.75 3.78 7.09
N ARG A 170 -5.53 4.50 7.89
CA ARG A 170 -6.54 5.43 7.39
C ARG A 170 -6.64 6.65 8.29
N PRO A 171 -6.93 7.84 7.75
CA PRO A 171 -7.19 9.00 8.60
C PRO A 171 -8.55 8.84 9.30
N LEU A 172 -8.64 9.22 10.58
CA LEU A 172 -9.87 9.06 11.36
C LEU A 172 -11.02 9.95 10.86
N ASN A 173 -10.70 11.05 10.19
CA ASN A 173 -11.68 11.95 9.58
C ASN A 173 -12.18 11.50 8.19
N LYS A 174 -11.55 10.50 7.55
CA LYS A 174 -12.01 9.89 6.29
C LYS A 174 -12.00 8.35 6.43
N PRO A 175 -13.02 7.77 7.07
CA PRO A 175 -13.02 6.37 7.48
C PRO A 175 -12.91 5.35 6.33
N ASP A 176 -13.26 5.75 5.11
CA ASP A 176 -13.20 4.89 3.91
C ASP A 176 -11.88 5.03 3.12
N ALA A 177 -10.99 5.96 3.51
CA ALA A 177 -9.72 6.23 2.83
C ALA A 177 -8.58 5.35 3.36
N TRP A 178 -8.66 4.05 3.11
CA TRP A 178 -7.58 3.12 3.45
C TRP A 178 -6.36 3.30 2.54
N GLU A 179 -5.19 3.39 3.14
CA GLU A 179 -3.89 3.49 2.49
C GLU A 179 -3.05 2.27 2.88
N LEU A 180 -2.53 1.56 1.88
CA LEU A 180 -1.69 0.38 2.11
C LEU A 180 -0.28 0.80 2.54
N ILE A 181 0.24 0.11 3.56
CA ILE A 181 1.65 0.23 3.98
C ILE A 181 2.45 -0.94 3.41
N THR A 182 1.93 -2.16 3.54
CA THR A 182 2.51 -3.34 2.87
C THR A 182 1.97 -3.47 1.45
N PRO A 183 2.84 -3.65 0.42
CA PRO A 183 2.42 -3.75 -0.97
C PRO A 183 1.67 -5.05 -1.28
N ILE A 184 0.90 -5.05 -2.36
CA ILE A 184 0.30 -6.25 -2.93
C ILE A 184 1.41 -6.97 -3.72
N THR A 185 1.91 -8.09 -3.19
CA THR A 185 3.05 -8.82 -3.76
C THR A 185 2.66 -10.03 -4.59
N ASP A 186 1.40 -10.47 -4.52
CA ASP A 186 0.88 -11.56 -5.35
C ASP A 186 -0.29 -11.04 -6.18
N THR A 187 0.01 -10.65 -7.41
CA THR A 187 -0.95 -10.12 -8.38
C THR A 187 -1.54 -11.22 -9.27
N SER A 188 -1.08 -12.47 -9.13
CA SER A 188 -1.60 -13.62 -9.88
C SER A 188 -2.89 -14.19 -9.28
N LEU A 189 -3.21 -13.75 -8.07
CA LEU A 189 -4.34 -14.23 -7.28
C LEU A 189 -5.46 -13.20 -7.27
N ASN A 190 -6.70 -13.69 -7.35
CA ASN A 190 -7.88 -12.85 -7.23
C ASN A 190 -7.91 -12.20 -5.82
N PRO A 191 -7.85 -10.85 -5.70
CA PRO A 191 -7.79 -10.17 -4.42
C PRO A 191 -9.02 -10.41 -3.53
N ASP A 192 -10.12 -10.88 -4.12
CA ASP A 192 -11.33 -11.26 -3.39
C ASP A 192 -11.25 -12.66 -2.76
N THR A 193 -10.40 -13.57 -3.27
CA THR A 193 -10.34 -14.97 -2.81
C THR A 193 -8.99 -15.39 -2.24
N ARG A 194 -7.88 -14.74 -2.61
CA ARG A 194 -6.53 -15.06 -2.13
C ARG A 194 -5.67 -13.81 -2.00
N PRO A 195 -5.52 -13.28 -0.78
CA PRO A 195 -4.89 -11.98 -0.56
C PRO A 195 -3.37 -12.03 -0.50
N TRP A 196 -2.78 -10.85 -0.65
CA TRP A 196 -1.37 -10.61 -0.37
C TRP A 196 -1.13 -10.64 1.14
N TRP A 197 -0.38 -11.63 1.61
CA TRP A 197 0.18 -11.65 2.95
C TRP A 197 1.69 -11.49 2.83
N GLN A 198 2.27 -10.66 3.70
CA GLN A 198 3.72 -10.63 3.87
C GLN A 198 4.09 -11.75 4.83
N GLU A 199 5.07 -12.57 4.45
CA GLU A 199 5.63 -13.65 5.28
C GLU A 199 7.11 -13.33 5.47
N ARG A 200 7.49 -12.95 6.70
CA ARG A 200 8.86 -12.49 7.04
C ARG A 200 9.29 -13.07 8.37
N TYR A 201 9.54 -14.38 8.38
CA TYR A 201 9.91 -15.16 9.57
C TYR A 201 11.25 -14.76 10.24
N GLY A 202 12.13 -14.06 9.51
CA GLY A 202 13.50 -13.75 9.96
C GLY A 202 13.70 -12.29 10.38
N ASN A 203 14.52 -11.58 9.61
CA ASN A 203 14.78 -10.16 9.84
C ASN A 203 13.57 -9.31 9.41
N PRO A 204 13.23 -8.24 10.16
CA PRO A 204 12.21 -7.29 9.75
C PRO A 204 12.50 -6.70 8.36
N GLU A 205 11.45 -6.53 7.55
CA GLU A 205 11.51 -5.79 6.30
C GLU A 205 11.03 -4.34 6.51
N GLU A 206 11.63 -3.40 5.77
CA GLU A 206 11.19 -2.00 5.78
C GLU A 206 10.15 -1.72 4.67
N TYR A 207 9.05 -1.08 5.07
CA TYR A 207 7.99 -0.56 4.23
C TYR A 207 7.91 0.96 4.39
N GLU A 208 7.61 1.67 3.31
CA GLU A 208 7.47 3.11 3.35
C GLU A 208 6.00 3.53 3.30
N PHE A 209 5.65 4.47 4.18
CA PHE A 209 4.34 5.08 4.22
C PHE A 209 4.48 6.61 4.13
N LYS A 210 3.77 7.20 3.18
CA LYS A 210 3.72 8.65 2.97
C LYS A 210 2.25 9.08 2.95
N PRO A 211 1.71 9.54 4.09
CA PRO A 211 0.30 9.89 4.18
C PRO A 211 0.00 11.09 3.30
N LYS A 212 -1.10 11.00 2.55
CA LYS A 212 -1.55 12.07 1.65
C LYS A 212 -2.00 13.31 2.42
N ASP A 213 -2.65 13.11 3.55
CA ASP A 213 -3.15 14.14 4.44
C ASP A 213 -2.44 14.10 5.79
N GLY A 214 -2.48 15.21 6.52
CA GLY A 214 -2.01 15.26 7.91
C GLY A 214 -3.16 15.00 8.88
N GLY A 215 -2.82 14.56 10.08
CA GLY A 215 -3.75 14.39 11.19
C GLY A 215 -3.67 13.01 11.83
N THR A 216 -4.70 12.66 12.60
CA THR A 216 -4.75 11.39 13.30
C THR A 216 -5.19 10.27 12.37
N TYR A 217 -4.36 9.25 12.28
CA TYR A 217 -4.58 8.02 11.54
C TYR A 217 -4.79 6.85 12.48
N ARG A 218 -5.61 5.91 12.06
CA ARG A 218 -5.64 4.55 12.59
C ARG A 218 -4.65 3.70 11.81
N VAL A 219 -3.60 3.23 12.47
CA VAL A 219 -2.68 2.20 11.96
C VAL A 219 -3.24 0.83 12.35
N VAL A 220 -3.37 -0.07 11.38
CA VAL A 220 -3.87 -1.43 11.60
C VAL A 220 -2.84 -2.42 11.08
N ALA A 221 -2.53 -3.40 11.90
CA ALA A 221 -1.88 -4.63 11.47
C ALA A 221 -2.88 -5.78 11.58
N LEU A 222 -3.03 -6.51 10.47
CA LEU A 222 -3.61 -7.84 10.48
C LEU A 222 -2.46 -8.82 10.54
N PHE A 223 -2.52 -9.76 11.47
CA PHE A 223 -1.56 -10.84 11.65
C PHE A 223 -2.33 -12.15 11.71
N TYR A 224 -1.77 -13.22 11.16
CA TYR A 224 -2.30 -14.56 11.39
C TYR A 224 -1.21 -15.49 11.85
N ASP A 225 -1.65 -16.49 12.61
CA ASP A 225 -0.88 -17.66 12.97
C ASP A 225 -1.68 -18.89 12.52
N ARG A 226 -1.02 -19.77 11.75
CA ARG A 226 -1.56 -21.01 11.21
C ARG A 226 -1.13 -22.19 12.06
N ASP A 227 0.13 -22.22 12.42
CA ASP A 227 0.73 -23.23 13.26
C ASP A 227 2.03 -22.74 13.89
N SER A 228 2.39 -23.34 15.01
CA SER A 228 3.68 -23.16 15.67
C SER A 228 3.86 -21.79 16.31
N ASN A 229 4.93 -21.07 15.99
CA ASN A 229 5.39 -19.95 16.79
C ASN A 229 4.71 -18.63 16.39
N ALA A 230 3.83 -18.11 17.24
CA ALA A 230 3.16 -16.84 17.02
C ALA A 230 4.00 -15.65 17.50
N ASN A 231 4.67 -14.97 16.57
CA ASN A 231 5.38 -13.72 16.89
C ASN A 231 5.17 -12.63 15.85
N PHE A 232 5.23 -11.38 16.31
CA PHE A 232 5.10 -10.20 15.46
C PHE A 232 5.89 -9.04 16.06
N ASP A 233 6.61 -8.33 15.20
CA ASP A 233 7.34 -7.12 15.55
C ASP A 233 6.99 -6.06 14.52
N LEU A 234 6.48 -4.93 15.00
CA LEU A 234 6.16 -3.77 14.19
C LEU A 234 6.70 -2.53 14.88
N SER A 235 7.42 -1.70 14.14
CA SER A 235 7.77 -0.34 14.57
C SER A 235 7.73 0.61 13.37
N TRP A 236 7.62 1.91 13.63
CA TRP A 236 7.87 2.91 12.61
C TRP A 236 8.56 4.13 13.17
N LYS A 237 9.29 4.80 12.29
CA LYS A 237 9.88 6.11 12.56
C LYS A 237 9.60 7.05 11.42
N GLU A 238 9.43 8.32 11.76
CA GLU A 238 9.59 9.38 10.77
C GLU A 238 11.03 9.31 10.28
N VAL A 239 11.22 9.26 8.97
CA VAL A 239 12.52 9.47 8.39
C VAL A 239 12.56 10.90 7.89
N ALA A 240 13.66 11.58 8.20
CA ALA A 240 13.94 12.82 7.51
C ALA A 240 13.83 12.55 6.00
N PRO A 241 13.29 13.49 5.21
CA PRO A 241 13.46 13.40 3.77
C PRO A 241 14.95 13.13 3.53
N PRO A 242 15.31 12.18 2.65
CA PRO A 242 16.70 11.80 2.47
C PRO A 242 17.52 13.08 2.37
N SER A 243 18.49 13.26 3.28
CA SER A 243 19.53 14.27 3.08
C SER A 243 20.00 14.01 1.67
N LEU A 244 19.87 15.01 0.79
CA LEU A 244 20.29 14.88 -0.60
C LEU A 244 21.60 14.08 -0.60
N PRO A 245 21.65 12.88 -1.19
CA PRO A 245 22.93 12.19 -1.30
C PRO A 245 23.89 13.21 -1.90
N VAL A 246 25.11 13.31 -1.36
CA VAL A 246 26.18 14.10 -1.97
C VAL A 246 26.17 13.70 -3.43
N GLN A 247 25.62 14.60 -4.23
CA GLN A 247 25.21 14.32 -5.58
C GLN A 247 26.52 14.18 -6.35
N PRO A 248 26.86 13.01 -6.93
CA PRO A 248 27.76 13.03 -8.07
C PRO A 248 27.11 13.98 -9.07
N SER A 249 27.89 14.95 -9.53
CA SER A 249 27.51 16.15 -10.30
C SER A 249 26.20 16.07 -11.12
N PRO A 250 25.41 17.15 -11.18
CA PRO A 250 24.07 17.15 -11.75
C PRO A 250 24.02 16.58 -13.17
N ILE A 251 23.14 15.62 -13.41
CA ILE A 251 22.60 15.41 -14.75
C ILE A 251 21.73 16.64 -15.02
N THR A 252 22.19 17.52 -15.90
CA THR A 252 21.59 18.82 -16.23
C THR A 252 20.29 18.70 -17.05
N GLN A 253 19.46 17.69 -16.82
CA GLN A 253 18.15 17.55 -17.44
C GLN A 253 17.08 17.12 -16.44
N SER A 254 15.92 17.75 -16.53
CA SER A 254 14.78 17.54 -15.63
C SER A 254 14.11 16.19 -15.90
N PRO A 255 13.55 15.53 -14.87
CA PRO A 255 12.80 14.29 -15.04
C PRO A 255 11.52 14.53 -15.85
N LEU A 256 11.17 13.59 -16.74
CA LEU A 256 9.92 13.61 -17.49
C LEU A 256 8.78 13.01 -16.66
N LEU A 257 8.12 13.84 -15.87
CA LEU A 257 6.99 13.43 -15.02
C LEU A 257 5.62 13.70 -15.64
N THR A 258 5.60 14.22 -16.87
CA THR A 258 4.38 14.46 -17.65
C THR A 258 4.54 13.89 -19.05
N GLN A 259 3.41 13.53 -19.65
CA GLN A 259 3.38 13.01 -21.01
C GLN A 259 3.89 14.07 -22.01
N GLN A 260 4.78 13.64 -22.91
CA GLN A 260 5.32 14.46 -23.99
C GLN A 260 4.68 14.10 -25.32
N GLY A 261 4.38 15.10 -26.15
CA GLY A 261 3.84 14.92 -27.50
C GLY A 261 4.93 14.84 -28.57
N ALA A 262 4.54 14.60 -29.82
CA ALA A 262 5.46 14.46 -30.97
C ALA A 262 6.46 15.62 -31.11
N GLN A 263 6.06 16.84 -30.77
CA GLN A 263 6.92 18.02 -30.86
C GLN A 263 8.15 17.93 -29.95
N TYR A 264 8.01 17.37 -28.73
CA TYR A 264 9.13 17.15 -27.81
C TYR A 264 10.24 16.35 -28.48
N PHE A 265 9.85 15.28 -29.16
CA PHE A 265 10.77 14.38 -29.84
C PHE A 265 11.36 15.03 -31.08
N LYS A 266 10.56 15.74 -31.90
CA LYS A 266 10.99 16.56 -33.06
C LYS A 266 12.11 17.54 -32.77
N GLU A 267 12.08 18.14 -31.61
CA GLU A 267 13.06 19.16 -31.22
C GLU A 267 14.37 18.55 -30.66
N ARG A 268 14.45 17.22 -30.50
CA ARG A 268 15.56 16.56 -29.80
C ARG A 268 16.34 15.60 -30.70
N PRO A 269 17.56 15.97 -31.16
CA PRO A 269 18.35 15.14 -32.08
C PRO A 269 18.71 13.76 -31.51
N GLN A 270 18.69 13.59 -30.18
CA GLN A 270 19.00 12.33 -29.50
C GLN A 270 18.04 11.19 -29.88
N PHE A 271 16.89 11.50 -30.47
CA PHE A 271 15.90 10.53 -30.93
C PHE A 271 15.98 10.23 -32.45
N TYR A 272 16.95 10.80 -33.20
CA TYR A 272 17.12 10.69 -34.68
C TYR A 272 18.46 10.12 -35.14
N GLY A 273 18.51 9.57 -36.36
CA GLY A 273 19.60 8.75 -36.93
C GLY A 273 21.03 9.31 -36.96
N ALA A 274 21.96 8.37 -37.23
CA ALA A 274 23.43 8.39 -37.30
C ALA A 274 24.24 9.05 -36.17
N SER A 275 23.82 10.20 -35.65
CA SER A 275 24.49 10.94 -34.56
C SER A 275 23.71 10.90 -33.24
N GLY A 276 22.40 10.58 -33.28
CA GLY A 276 21.51 10.44 -32.14
C GLY A 276 21.11 8.98 -31.90
N ASN A 277 19.97 8.53 -32.41
CA ASN A 277 19.41 7.18 -32.23
C ASN A 277 19.47 6.36 -33.52
N GLY A 278 20.35 5.35 -33.58
CA GLY A 278 20.51 4.48 -34.75
C GLY A 278 19.26 3.67 -35.11
N TYR A 279 18.28 3.55 -34.20
CA TYR A 279 17.02 2.86 -34.46
C TYR A 279 15.97 3.72 -35.15
N ALA A 280 16.15 5.04 -35.16
CA ALA A 280 15.21 5.97 -35.77
C ALA A 280 14.94 5.61 -37.23
N GLU A 281 15.97 5.38 -38.05
CA GLU A 281 15.86 5.10 -39.49
C GLU A 281 15.49 3.65 -39.83
N THR A 282 15.31 2.79 -38.82
CA THR A 282 14.87 1.39 -38.97
C THR A 282 13.37 1.26 -38.73
N GLY A 283 12.79 0.08 -38.96
CA GLY A 283 11.37 -0.21 -38.64
C GLY A 283 11.00 -0.08 -37.14
N TYR A 284 11.98 0.23 -36.28
CA TYR A 284 11.84 0.37 -34.82
C TYR A 284 11.78 1.84 -34.35
N GLY A 285 11.86 2.83 -35.24
CA GLY A 285 11.75 4.25 -34.91
C GLY A 285 10.32 4.73 -34.62
N SER A 286 10.07 6.03 -34.82
CA SER A 286 8.75 6.67 -34.66
C SER A 286 8.30 7.31 -35.97
N SER A 287 7.13 6.90 -36.46
CA SER A 287 6.49 7.49 -37.66
C SER A 287 6.23 8.99 -37.50
N LEU A 288 6.00 9.45 -36.27
CA LEU A 288 5.76 10.86 -35.93
C LEU A 288 7.02 11.71 -36.08
N ASN A 289 8.18 11.07 -36.17
CA ASN A 289 9.49 11.68 -36.29
C ASN A 289 10.08 11.50 -37.69
N GLY A 290 9.24 11.29 -38.71
CA GLY A 290 9.67 11.28 -40.11
C GLY A 290 10.55 10.08 -40.47
N THR A 291 10.48 9.00 -39.71
CA THR A 291 11.22 7.77 -39.99
C THR A 291 10.36 6.74 -40.72
N ASN A 292 10.99 5.73 -41.34
CA ASN A 292 10.29 4.65 -42.05
C ASN A 292 9.57 3.64 -41.12
N ALA A 293 9.33 4.00 -39.85
CA ALA A 293 8.69 3.14 -38.88
C ALA A 293 7.18 3.05 -39.13
N TYR A 294 6.62 1.85 -38.96
CA TYR A 294 5.18 1.59 -39.12
C TYR A 294 4.34 1.97 -37.89
N ARG A 295 4.97 2.52 -36.83
CA ARG A 295 4.39 2.73 -35.50
C ARG A 295 4.78 4.09 -34.94
N GLU A 296 3.95 4.62 -34.05
CA GLU A 296 4.17 5.94 -33.45
C GLU A 296 5.38 5.99 -32.52
N GLY A 297 5.82 4.86 -31.94
CA GLY A 297 7.05 4.76 -31.16
C GLY A 297 7.32 3.32 -30.71
N ASN A 298 8.49 3.06 -30.11
CA ASN A 298 8.89 1.75 -29.57
C ASN A 298 9.73 1.95 -28.30
N CYS A 299 9.66 1.00 -27.36
CA CYS A 299 10.34 1.07 -26.07
C CYS A 299 11.86 1.18 -26.20
N THR A 300 12.49 0.40 -27.07
CA THR A 300 13.93 0.44 -27.35
C THR A 300 14.33 1.78 -27.96
N TRP A 301 13.59 2.25 -28.97
CA TRP A 301 13.86 3.57 -29.59
C TRP A 301 13.75 4.68 -28.55
N TYR A 302 12.68 4.68 -27.75
CA TYR A 302 12.48 5.69 -26.74
C TYR A 302 13.58 5.67 -25.66
N ALA A 303 13.82 4.50 -25.05
CA ALA A 303 14.82 4.35 -23.99
C ALA A 303 16.22 4.72 -24.47
N TYR A 304 16.57 4.35 -25.71
CA TYR A 304 17.83 4.74 -26.33
C TYR A 304 17.97 6.26 -26.43
N GLY A 305 16.96 6.92 -27.01
CA GLY A 305 16.99 8.36 -27.22
C GLY A 305 17.02 9.12 -25.90
N ARG A 306 16.24 8.67 -24.91
CA ARG A 306 16.20 9.27 -23.57
C ARG A 306 17.51 9.09 -22.82
N LEU A 307 18.16 7.92 -22.89
CA LEU A 307 19.50 7.72 -22.33
C LEU A 307 20.53 8.66 -22.94
N LYS A 308 20.51 8.86 -24.26
CA LYS A 308 21.37 9.85 -24.93
C LYS A 308 21.03 11.27 -24.52
N GLU A 309 19.75 11.59 -24.35
CA GLU A 309 19.31 12.87 -23.81
C GLU A 309 19.98 13.14 -22.45
N LEU A 310 19.94 12.16 -21.55
CA LEU A 310 20.56 12.19 -20.22
C LEU A 310 22.11 12.15 -20.24
N GLY A 311 22.71 11.99 -21.42
CA GLY A 311 24.15 11.95 -21.62
C GLY A 311 24.80 10.59 -21.35
N PHE A 312 24.03 9.50 -21.37
CA PHE A 312 24.56 8.14 -21.29
C PHE A 312 24.82 7.57 -22.69
N ASN A 313 25.69 6.56 -22.77
CA ASN A 313 25.91 5.78 -23.98
C ASN A 313 25.13 4.45 -23.92
N PRO A 314 23.98 4.32 -24.63
CA PRO A 314 23.15 3.12 -24.58
C PRO A 314 23.87 1.86 -25.09
N GLU A 315 24.88 1.99 -25.95
CA GLU A 315 25.66 0.85 -26.49
C GLU A 315 26.33 0.00 -25.42
N ASN A 316 26.50 0.56 -24.21
CA ASN A 316 27.05 -0.15 -23.08
C ASN A 316 26.17 -1.29 -22.55
N ILE A 317 24.89 -1.36 -22.94
CA ILE A 317 23.92 -2.31 -22.36
C ILE A 317 23.08 -3.11 -23.36
N MET A 318 23.10 -2.81 -24.67
CA MET A 318 22.09 -3.37 -25.60
C MET A 318 22.54 -4.61 -26.38
N ASN A 319 23.74 -5.13 -26.12
CA ASN A 319 24.26 -6.31 -26.81
C ASN A 319 24.15 -6.24 -28.35
N GLY A 320 24.24 -5.04 -28.94
CA GLY A 320 24.19 -4.80 -30.39
C GLY A 320 22.84 -5.02 -31.09
N TYR A 321 21.75 -5.36 -30.37
CA TYR A 321 20.44 -5.63 -30.97
C TYR A 321 19.31 -4.80 -30.33
N PRO A 322 18.25 -4.43 -31.08
CA PRO A 322 17.13 -3.63 -30.57
C PRO A 322 16.18 -4.38 -29.62
N ASN A 323 16.49 -5.62 -29.24
CA ASN A 323 15.58 -6.46 -28.46
C ASN A 323 15.65 -6.09 -26.98
N ALA A 324 14.59 -5.47 -26.47
CA ALA A 324 14.50 -4.98 -25.10
C ALA A 324 14.80 -6.06 -24.05
N ASN A 325 14.44 -7.33 -24.27
CA ASN A 325 14.73 -8.44 -23.35
C ASN A 325 16.22 -8.80 -23.25
N LYS A 326 17.04 -8.43 -24.23
CA LYS A 326 18.49 -8.69 -24.24
C LYS A 326 19.32 -7.58 -23.61
N TRP A 327 18.71 -6.43 -23.32
CA TRP A 327 19.39 -5.33 -22.63
C TRP A 327 19.92 -5.83 -21.29
N GLY A 328 21.16 -5.52 -20.91
CA GLY A 328 21.76 -5.98 -19.65
C GLY A 328 22.32 -7.41 -19.64
N GLU A 329 22.25 -8.15 -20.76
CA GLU A 329 23.04 -9.40 -20.94
C GLU A 329 24.52 -9.10 -21.15
N VAL A 330 24.84 -7.99 -21.81
CA VAL A 330 26.19 -7.49 -22.02
C VAL A 330 26.28 -6.12 -21.37
N LEU A 331 27.20 -5.99 -20.41
CA LEU A 331 27.45 -4.76 -19.66
C LEU A 331 28.88 -4.28 -19.97
N ARG A 332 29.02 -3.03 -20.38
CA ARG A 332 30.30 -2.37 -20.68
C ARG A 332 30.41 -1.06 -19.92
N ASN A 333 31.62 -0.51 -19.83
CA ASN A 333 31.88 0.79 -19.19
C ASN A 333 31.27 0.89 -17.78
N GLU A 334 31.54 -0.13 -16.95
CA GLU A 334 31.06 -0.19 -15.56
C GLU A 334 29.53 -0.16 -15.39
N ALA A 335 28.78 -0.42 -16.47
CA ALA A 335 27.36 -0.67 -16.36
C ALA A 335 27.09 -1.89 -15.47
N SER A 336 26.04 -1.82 -14.65
CA SER A 336 25.77 -2.83 -13.63
C SER A 336 24.27 -3.07 -13.46
N ILE A 337 23.91 -4.27 -13.00
CA ILE A 337 22.56 -4.55 -12.52
C ILE A 337 22.45 -4.09 -11.07
N VAL A 338 21.40 -3.33 -10.76
CA VAL A 338 21.18 -2.77 -9.42
C VAL A 338 19.81 -3.15 -8.88
N SER A 339 19.73 -3.30 -7.55
CA SER A 339 18.46 -3.56 -6.82
C SER A 339 17.86 -2.30 -6.21
N SER A 340 18.62 -1.20 -6.17
CA SER A 340 18.18 0.11 -5.70
C SER A 340 18.14 1.08 -6.88
N PRO A 341 16.99 1.24 -7.56
CA PRO A 341 16.88 2.10 -8.72
C PRO A 341 17.12 3.57 -8.37
N GLN A 342 17.58 4.33 -9.36
CA GLN A 342 17.67 5.79 -9.31
C GLN A 342 17.24 6.40 -10.65
N PRO A 343 16.96 7.71 -10.71
CA PRO A 343 16.70 8.39 -11.98
C PRO A 343 17.83 8.17 -13.00
N GLY A 344 17.47 7.80 -14.22
CA GLY A 344 18.38 7.46 -15.31
C GLY A 344 18.69 5.97 -15.46
N ASP A 345 18.35 5.14 -14.47
CA ASP A 345 18.43 3.68 -14.64
C ASP A 345 17.39 3.19 -15.65
N VAL A 346 17.71 2.11 -16.36
CA VAL A 346 16.77 1.40 -17.23
C VAL A 346 16.00 0.37 -16.42
N ALA A 347 14.68 0.50 -16.34
CA ALA A 347 13.79 -0.56 -15.87
C ALA A 347 13.54 -1.54 -17.02
N GLN A 348 13.73 -2.83 -16.78
CA GLN A 348 13.59 -3.86 -17.81
C GLN A 348 12.64 -4.98 -17.41
N TRP A 349 11.80 -5.35 -18.38
CA TRP A 349 10.95 -6.53 -18.36
C TRP A 349 11.36 -7.54 -19.41
N TYR A 350 11.87 -8.69 -18.97
CA TYR A 350 12.47 -9.68 -19.88
C TYR A 350 11.97 -11.12 -19.66
N LEU A 351 11.25 -11.41 -18.58
CA LEU A 351 10.64 -12.71 -18.37
C LEU A 351 9.31 -12.82 -19.11
N ASN A 352 8.85 -14.06 -19.32
CA ASN A 352 7.52 -14.37 -19.88
C ASN A 352 7.18 -13.67 -21.21
N GLY A 353 8.20 -13.32 -22.01
CA GLY A 353 8.01 -12.66 -23.30
C GLY A 353 7.62 -11.19 -23.25
N GLN A 354 7.67 -10.53 -22.08
CA GLN A 354 7.25 -9.13 -21.91
C GLN A 354 8.07 -8.14 -22.75
N ASN A 355 9.37 -8.43 -22.95
CA ASN A 355 10.26 -7.77 -23.91
C ASN A 355 10.12 -6.24 -23.94
N HIS A 356 10.35 -5.60 -22.78
CA HIS A 356 10.10 -4.17 -22.60
C HIS A 356 11.18 -3.47 -21.78
N VAL A 357 11.43 -2.20 -22.08
CA VAL A 357 12.36 -1.32 -21.36
C VAL A 357 11.78 0.09 -21.21
N ALA A 358 12.12 0.75 -20.11
CA ALA A 358 11.71 2.11 -19.81
C ALA A 358 12.79 2.84 -19.00
N ILE A 359 12.69 4.16 -18.91
CA ILE A 359 13.65 4.98 -18.15
C ILE A 359 13.04 5.40 -16.82
N VAL A 360 13.75 5.16 -15.72
CA VAL A 360 13.36 5.66 -14.40
C VAL A 360 13.57 7.18 -14.37
N GLU A 361 12.50 7.94 -14.20
CA GLU A 361 12.53 9.42 -14.14
C GLU A 361 12.54 9.92 -12.70
N LYS A 362 11.88 9.19 -11.80
CA LYS A 362 11.84 9.52 -10.37
C LYS A 362 11.76 8.26 -9.54
N VAL A 363 12.43 8.28 -8.40
CA VAL A 363 12.26 7.28 -7.33
C VAL A 363 11.78 8.01 -6.10
N GLU A 364 10.65 7.58 -5.56
CA GLU A 364 10.13 8.10 -4.29
C GLU A 364 9.58 6.92 -3.49
N GLY A 365 10.34 6.58 -2.46
CA GLY A 365 10.09 5.42 -1.62
C GLY A 365 10.04 4.10 -2.38
N HIS A 366 8.94 3.37 -2.23
CA HIS A 366 8.75 2.09 -2.90
C HIS A 366 8.28 2.21 -4.36
N TYR A 367 8.12 3.44 -4.86
CA TYR A 367 7.63 3.70 -6.20
C TYR A 367 8.70 4.28 -7.11
N ILE A 368 8.58 3.93 -8.37
CA ILE A 368 9.28 4.56 -9.49
C ILE A 368 8.25 5.22 -10.41
N TRP A 369 8.65 6.33 -11.02
CA TRP A 369 7.98 6.88 -12.19
C TRP A 369 8.88 6.58 -13.36
N ILE A 370 8.33 5.89 -14.34
CA ILE A 370 9.02 5.61 -15.59
C ILE A 370 8.44 6.46 -16.70
N SER A 371 9.29 6.84 -17.63
CA SER A 371 8.89 7.30 -18.94
C SER A 371 9.11 6.17 -19.95
N GLU A 372 8.16 5.97 -20.86
CA GLU A 372 8.20 4.87 -21.82
C GLU A 372 7.47 5.22 -23.12
N SER A 373 7.71 4.39 -24.15
CA SER A 373 6.97 4.35 -25.41
C SER A 373 6.62 2.90 -25.72
N GLN A 374 5.45 2.65 -26.30
CA GLN A 374 4.97 1.30 -26.59
C GLN A 374 4.65 1.14 -28.08
N ALA A 375 5.01 -0.03 -28.63
CA ALA A 375 4.94 -0.29 -30.06
C ALA A 375 3.55 -0.68 -30.56
N TYR A 376 2.68 -1.25 -29.72
CA TYR A 376 1.38 -1.77 -30.14
C TYR A 376 0.27 -0.89 -29.60
N THR A 377 -0.63 -0.45 -30.48
CA THR A 377 -1.88 0.24 -30.12
C THR A 377 -2.84 -0.66 -29.34
N ASP A 378 -2.62 -1.99 -29.38
CA ASP A 378 -3.56 -3.01 -28.90
C ASP A 378 -2.90 -3.99 -27.90
N TYR A 379 -1.62 -3.83 -27.62
CA TYR A 379 -0.94 -4.56 -26.54
C TYR A 379 -0.85 -3.62 -25.36
N ASP A 380 -2.01 -3.37 -24.75
CA ASP A 380 -2.07 -2.97 -23.36
C ASP A 380 -1.49 -4.16 -22.59
N GLY A 381 -0.16 -4.17 -22.46
CA GLY A 381 0.51 -5.02 -21.49
C GLY A 381 -0.13 -4.67 -20.17
N ASN A 382 -1.12 -5.45 -19.77
CA ASN A 382 -1.73 -5.49 -18.45
C ASN A 382 -0.63 -5.93 -17.48
N LEU A 383 0.34 -5.03 -17.29
CA LEU A 383 1.40 -5.18 -16.33
C LEU A 383 0.74 -5.02 -14.96
N PRO A 384 0.89 -6.02 -14.08
CA PRO A 384 0.22 -5.99 -12.80
C PRO A 384 0.60 -4.73 -12.02
N GLY A 385 -0.41 -3.99 -11.54
CA GLY A 385 -0.21 -2.81 -10.71
C GLY A 385 -0.21 -1.46 -11.44
N SER A 386 -0.56 -1.40 -12.73
CA SER A 386 -0.88 -0.14 -13.39
C SER A 386 -2.31 0.32 -13.06
N GLU A 387 -2.52 1.62 -12.85
CA GLU A 387 -3.85 2.21 -13.01
C GLU A 387 -4.24 2.09 -14.49
N ILE A 388 -5.43 1.55 -14.78
CA ILE A 388 -5.93 1.37 -16.15
C ILE A 388 -6.09 2.76 -16.80
N TYR A 389 -5.23 3.09 -17.76
CA TYR A 389 -5.42 4.25 -18.63
C TYR A 389 -5.91 3.77 -20.00
N PRO A 390 -7.16 4.06 -20.39
CA PRO A 390 -7.65 3.70 -21.71
C PRO A 390 -7.01 4.65 -22.73
N GLY A 391 -6.14 4.14 -23.59
CA GLY A 391 -5.53 4.97 -24.63
C GLY A 391 -4.65 4.19 -25.59
N ALA A 392 -5.23 3.81 -26.72
CA ALA A 392 -4.53 3.37 -27.92
C ALA A 392 -3.29 4.24 -28.21
N GLY A 393 -2.15 3.60 -28.49
CA GLY A 393 -1.02 4.22 -29.23
C GLY A 393 -0.44 5.49 -28.62
N THR A 394 0.11 5.43 -27.40
CA THR A 394 0.80 6.59 -26.84
C THR A 394 2.27 6.59 -27.22
N LEU A 395 2.66 7.50 -28.13
CA LEU A 395 4.07 7.81 -28.47
C LEU A 395 4.97 7.86 -27.23
N HIS A 396 4.44 8.41 -26.15
CA HIS A 396 5.10 8.50 -24.86
C HIS A 396 4.06 8.50 -23.76
N ARG A 397 4.40 7.94 -22.60
CA ARG A 397 3.63 8.05 -21.37
C ARG A 397 4.53 8.02 -20.15
N VAL A 398 3.99 8.50 -19.04
CA VAL A 398 4.64 8.42 -17.73
C VAL A 398 3.77 7.55 -16.83
N VAL A 399 4.37 6.50 -16.26
CA VAL A 399 3.64 5.51 -15.47
C VAL A 399 4.31 5.35 -14.12
N LYS A 400 3.50 5.20 -13.09
CA LYS A 400 3.96 4.89 -11.73
C LYS A 400 3.92 3.38 -11.51
N TYR A 401 5.04 2.81 -11.07
CA TYR A 401 5.15 1.40 -10.68
C TYR A 401 5.72 1.26 -9.28
N THR A 402 5.48 0.12 -8.64
CA THR A 402 6.31 -0.28 -7.49
C THR A 402 7.67 -0.75 -7.99
N LYS A 403 8.72 -0.53 -7.20
CA LYS A 403 10.11 -0.83 -7.58
C LYS A 403 10.39 -2.33 -7.80
N ASN A 404 9.47 -3.22 -7.47
CA ASN A 404 9.63 -4.67 -7.64
C ASN A 404 8.92 -5.19 -8.90
N VAL A 405 8.25 -4.32 -9.67
CA VAL A 405 7.54 -4.72 -10.90
C VAL A 405 8.50 -4.98 -12.06
N PRO A 406 9.49 -4.12 -12.36
CA PRO A 406 10.55 -4.49 -13.29
C PRO A 406 11.38 -5.64 -12.73
N GLU A 407 11.71 -6.63 -13.54
CA GLU A 407 12.55 -7.76 -13.12
C GLU A 407 13.97 -7.31 -12.74
N ARG A 408 14.48 -6.24 -13.36
CA ARG A 408 15.75 -5.63 -12.97
C ARG A 408 15.89 -4.17 -13.40
N TYR A 409 16.89 -3.54 -12.81
CA TYR A 409 17.38 -2.22 -13.20
C TYR A 409 18.80 -2.30 -13.71
N ILE A 410 19.07 -1.57 -14.80
CA ILE A 410 20.40 -1.46 -15.40
C ILE A 410 20.89 -0.03 -15.22
N ARG A 411 22.04 0.13 -14.55
CA ARG A 411 22.69 1.42 -14.32
C ARG A 411 23.83 1.60 -15.30
N LEU A 412 23.86 2.75 -15.99
CA LEU A 412 24.98 3.14 -16.86
C LEU A 412 25.88 4.15 -16.14
N GLN A 413 27.17 4.11 -16.46
CA GLN A 413 28.12 5.18 -16.13
C GLN A 413 28.30 6.10 -17.35
N LYS A 414 28.63 7.36 -17.07
CA LYS A 414 28.91 8.38 -18.09
C LYS A 414 30.29 8.25 -18.68
#